data_AF-A0A5E7E4K1-F1
#
_entry.id   AF-A0A5E7E4K1-F1
#
_cell.length_a   1.000
_cell.length_b   1.000
_cell.length_c   1.000
_cell.angle_alpha   90.00
_cell.angle_beta   90.00
_cell.angle_gamma   90.00
#
_symmetry.space_group_name_H-M   'P 1'
#
loop_
_entity.id
_entity.type
_entity.pdbx_description
1 polymer ?
#
loop_
_entity_poly.entity_id
_entity_poly.type
_entity_poly.pdbx_seq_one_letter_code
_entity_poly.pdbx_strand_id
1 'polypeptide(L)'
;MLAVDDARPVAAAVVEVGDARERFAQWREGKAGKVLAVSVIGDSYSAGQDFYLNKLVQRVAGEVGFAGPGYVGFNHGAALGGTHFKYTRSSEKYFGGDWKVSGLGQASPDSRTVTGRPGAWLQVDASPTPAINTAVTHAKLLYLGNGESSEVRYRWTPAQDWKPLKLAGSGVQEVPLPDTPTAADWAFRLEVVKGAPTLFGLWMSNDQGGVRVSKLAASGAASADFYHSDPTWQTQWKAAVSKIPADVYLIMLGGNDQGFGVKPETYLHNVQGLVAMIREIQPAASINLIMRQDTTRSSAYPMSAYAQVLQPWAQSQHLGYANLQCAFGSDVKRYAAAMIGPDKIHPVPATGGKVIADYFYGWITGAKDGCAASPL
;
A
#
# COMPACT_ATOMS: atom_id res chain seq x y z
N MET A 1 -15.50 11.69 -43.76
CA MET A 1 -15.58 12.21 -42.39
C MET A 1 -16.77 11.56 -41.72
N LEU A 2 -16.54 10.60 -40.83
CA LEU A 2 -17.56 10.02 -39.98
C LEU A 2 -17.17 10.39 -38.55
N ALA A 3 -18.09 11.07 -37.87
CA ALA A 3 -17.91 11.59 -36.53
C ALA A 3 -17.66 10.43 -35.56
N VAL A 4 -16.65 10.61 -34.71
CA VAL A 4 -16.38 9.73 -33.58
C VAL A 4 -17.52 9.92 -32.60
N ASP A 5 -18.25 8.84 -32.31
CA ASP A 5 -19.32 8.83 -31.31
C ASP A 5 -18.75 9.30 -29.96
N ASP A 6 -19.32 10.41 -29.47
CA ASP A 6 -19.07 10.95 -28.15
C ASP A 6 -19.35 9.88 -27.09
N ALA A 7 -18.33 9.58 -26.29
CA ALA A 7 -18.45 8.72 -25.13
C ALA A 7 -19.56 9.25 -24.21
N ARG A 8 -20.66 8.50 -24.11
CA ARG A 8 -21.78 8.85 -23.25
C ARG A 8 -21.31 8.91 -21.79
N PRO A 9 -21.62 9.98 -21.05
CA PRO A 9 -21.30 10.05 -19.64
C PRO A 9 -22.09 8.98 -18.89
N VAL A 10 -21.37 8.07 -18.23
CA VAL A 10 -21.97 7.13 -17.29
C VAL A 10 -22.47 7.95 -16.09
N ALA A 11 -23.77 7.88 -15.81
CA ALA A 11 -24.36 8.49 -14.63
C ALA A 11 -23.77 7.83 -13.37
N ALA A 12 -22.70 8.41 -12.83
CA ALA A 12 -22.27 8.11 -11.49
C ALA A 12 -23.31 8.70 -10.54
N ALA A 13 -23.99 7.85 -9.77
CA ALA A 13 -24.49 8.28 -8.48
C ALA A 13 -23.24 8.70 -7.69
N VAL A 14 -22.91 9.98 -7.75
CA VAL A 14 -21.81 10.58 -7.00
C VAL A 14 -22.24 10.51 -5.54
N VAL A 15 -21.86 9.42 -4.87
CA VAL A 15 -21.55 9.54 -3.46
C VAL A 15 -20.40 10.53 -3.44
N GLU A 16 -20.65 11.76 -2.97
CA GLU A 16 -19.58 12.71 -2.64
C GLU A 16 -18.76 12.06 -1.53
N VAL A 17 -17.83 11.20 -1.92
CA VAL A 17 -16.86 10.65 -1.00
C VAL A 17 -15.84 11.75 -0.80
N GLY A 18 -15.95 12.46 0.32
CA GLY A 18 -14.94 13.43 0.72
C GLY A 18 -13.54 12.84 0.80
N ASP A 19 -12.54 13.72 0.86
CA ASP A 19 -11.15 13.32 1.03
C ASP A 19 -10.91 12.56 2.35
N ALA A 20 -9.68 12.09 2.58
CA ALA A 20 -9.33 11.30 3.75
C ALA A 20 -9.75 11.95 5.07
N ARG A 21 -9.80 13.29 5.14
CA ARG A 21 -10.14 14.06 6.35
C ARG A 21 -11.60 13.91 6.70
N GLU A 22 -12.47 14.01 5.70
CA GLU A 22 -13.90 13.83 5.91
C GLU A 22 -14.21 12.40 6.34
N ARG A 23 -13.59 11.40 5.68
CA ARG A 23 -13.75 9.99 6.09
C ARG A 23 -13.23 9.73 7.49
N PHE A 24 -12.06 10.27 7.83
CA PHE A 24 -11.48 10.12 9.15
C PHE A 24 -12.34 10.79 10.24
N ALA A 25 -12.88 11.97 9.96
CA ALA A 25 -13.81 12.68 10.87
C ALA A 25 -15.12 11.92 11.06
N GLN A 26 -15.79 11.50 9.96
CA GLN A 26 -17.01 10.71 10.00
C GLN A 26 -16.80 9.42 10.82
N TRP A 27 -15.68 8.75 10.61
CA TRP A 27 -15.34 7.54 11.35
C TRP A 27 -15.11 7.80 12.84
N ARG A 28 -14.36 8.85 13.21
CA ARG A 28 -14.16 9.24 14.62
C ARG A 28 -15.45 9.64 15.33
N GLU A 29 -16.40 10.22 14.60
CA GLU A 29 -17.73 10.57 15.11
C GLU A 29 -18.67 9.35 15.24
N GLY A 30 -18.19 8.14 14.91
CA GLY A 30 -18.98 6.91 14.96
C GLY A 30 -20.03 6.80 13.85
N LYS A 31 -19.93 7.64 12.81
CA LYS A 31 -20.83 7.62 11.64
C LYS A 31 -20.44 6.56 10.61
N ALA A 32 -19.32 5.85 10.83
CA ALA A 32 -18.87 4.71 10.03
C ALA A 32 -18.62 3.48 10.92
N GLY A 33 -18.15 2.38 10.31
CA GLY A 33 -17.89 1.12 11.04
C GLY A 33 -16.80 1.25 12.12
N LYS A 34 -16.62 0.19 12.93
CA LYS A 34 -15.60 0.17 14.00
C LYS A 34 -14.15 0.25 13.50
N VAL A 35 -13.93 0.00 12.22
CA VAL A 35 -12.61 -0.04 11.59
C VAL A 35 -12.56 0.97 10.45
N LEU A 36 -11.50 1.77 10.40
CA LEU A 36 -11.14 2.55 9.22
C LEU A 36 -10.02 1.80 8.47
N ALA A 37 -10.36 1.24 7.31
CA ALA A 37 -9.44 0.51 6.47
C ALA A 37 -8.73 1.45 5.49
N VAL A 38 -7.41 1.50 5.55
CA VAL A 38 -6.57 2.36 4.70
C VAL A 38 -5.70 1.48 3.82
N SER A 39 -5.73 1.66 2.51
CA SER A 39 -4.79 1.03 1.57
C SER A 39 -3.79 2.06 1.07
N VAL A 40 -2.50 1.72 1.12
CA VAL A 40 -1.42 2.60 0.67
C VAL A 40 -0.77 2.03 -0.57
N ILE A 41 -1.00 2.68 -1.72
CA ILE A 41 -0.31 2.39 -2.97
C ILE A 41 0.91 3.29 -3.06
N GLY A 42 2.10 2.72 -3.31
CA GLY A 42 3.27 3.56 -3.49
C GLY A 42 4.56 2.87 -3.87
N ASP A 43 5.60 3.68 -3.92
CA ASP A 43 6.95 3.30 -4.30
C ASP A 43 7.82 2.92 -3.08
N SER A 44 9.14 3.12 -3.16
CA SER A 44 10.07 2.85 -2.07
C SER A 44 9.77 3.63 -0.78
N TYR A 45 9.17 4.84 -0.85
CA TYR A 45 8.78 5.60 0.34
C TYR A 45 7.75 4.87 1.18
N SER A 46 6.77 4.22 0.53
CA SER A 46 5.71 3.46 1.19
C SER A 46 6.08 1.99 1.40
N ALA A 47 6.94 1.43 0.54
CA ALA A 47 7.41 0.06 0.69
C ALA A 47 8.34 -0.12 1.89
N GLY A 48 9.21 0.87 2.14
CA GLY A 48 10.06 0.95 3.33
C GLY A 48 9.26 1.46 4.54
N GLN A 49 9.08 0.61 5.54
CA GLN A 49 8.30 0.96 6.74
C GLN A 49 8.83 2.20 7.48
N ASP A 50 10.15 2.35 7.56
CA ASP A 50 10.77 3.32 8.47
C ASP A 50 10.75 4.74 7.90
N PHE A 51 10.43 4.92 6.62
CA PHE A 51 10.42 6.24 6.01
C PHE A 51 9.30 7.12 6.55
N TYR A 52 8.07 6.64 6.72
CA TYR A 52 7.03 7.46 7.35
C TYR A 52 5.87 6.62 7.87
N LEU A 53 5.49 5.61 7.09
CA LEU A 53 4.21 4.93 7.23
C LEU A 53 4.11 4.21 8.58
N ASN A 54 5.22 3.64 9.06
CA ASN A 54 5.27 3.06 10.39
C ASN A 54 4.95 4.08 11.50
N LYS A 55 5.65 5.22 11.52
CA LYS A 55 5.44 6.27 12.53
C LYS A 55 4.02 6.83 12.48
N LEU A 56 3.50 7.05 11.27
CA LEU A 56 2.13 7.50 11.05
C LEU A 56 1.13 6.50 11.64
N VAL A 57 1.25 5.21 11.29
CA VAL A 57 0.34 4.17 11.79
C VAL A 57 0.43 4.03 13.30
N GLN A 58 1.63 4.03 13.89
CA GLN A 58 1.81 3.99 15.34
C GLN A 58 1.10 5.13 16.06
N ARG A 59 1.27 6.35 15.55
CA ARG A 59 0.66 7.54 16.12
C ARG A 59 -0.85 7.47 16.07
N VAL A 60 -1.41 7.18 14.89
CA VAL A 60 -2.87 7.11 14.71
C VAL A 60 -3.44 5.96 15.55
N ALA A 61 -2.88 4.76 15.43
CA ALA A 61 -3.39 3.59 16.15
C ALA A 61 -3.25 3.71 17.68
N GLY A 62 -2.24 4.42 18.18
CA GLY A 62 -2.13 4.74 19.60
C GLY A 62 -3.27 5.61 20.14
N GLU A 63 -3.95 6.38 19.27
CA GLU A 63 -5.10 7.21 19.65
C GLU A 63 -6.45 6.53 19.48
N VAL A 64 -6.57 5.67 18.46
CA VAL A 64 -7.88 5.15 18.03
C VAL A 64 -7.98 3.62 18.02
N GLY A 65 -6.90 2.92 18.36
CA GLY A 65 -6.79 1.48 18.29
C GLY A 65 -6.18 0.97 16.97
N PHE A 66 -5.69 -0.27 17.02
CA PHE A 66 -5.10 -0.98 15.88
C PHE A 66 -5.96 -2.19 15.51
N ALA A 67 -6.66 -2.10 14.38
CA ALA A 67 -7.60 -3.12 13.88
C ALA A 67 -6.90 -4.26 13.09
N GLY A 68 -5.61 -4.45 13.35
CA GLY A 68 -4.75 -5.43 12.70
C GLY A 68 -3.94 -4.87 11.53
N PRO A 69 -3.02 -5.68 10.98
CA PRO A 69 -2.02 -5.22 10.02
C PRO A 69 -2.50 -5.13 8.57
N GLY A 70 -3.75 -5.50 8.27
CA GLY A 70 -4.27 -5.46 6.90
C GLY A 70 -3.50 -6.38 5.95
N TYR A 71 -3.30 -5.92 4.72
CA TYR A 71 -2.51 -6.66 3.73
C TYR A 71 -0.99 -6.48 3.94
N VAL A 72 -0.29 -7.62 3.95
CA VAL A 72 1.16 -7.76 4.02
C VAL A 72 1.63 -8.58 2.83
N GLY A 73 2.20 -7.90 1.84
CA GLY A 73 2.73 -8.54 0.64
C GLY A 73 4.05 -9.29 0.86
N PHE A 74 4.27 -10.37 0.11
CA PHE A 74 5.50 -11.16 0.18
C PHE A 74 6.64 -10.60 -0.68
N ASN A 75 6.38 -9.54 -1.45
CA ASN A 75 7.36 -8.85 -2.27
C ASN A 75 8.44 -8.13 -1.45
N HIS A 76 8.08 -7.27 -0.49
CA HIS A 76 9.07 -6.51 0.28
C HIS A 76 8.64 -6.35 1.74
N GLY A 77 9.49 -6.90 2.61
CA GLY A 77 9.07 -7.30 3.94
C GLY A 77 9.18 -6.18 4.97
N ALA A 78 8.01 -5.77 5.41
CA ALA A 78 7.78 -4.84 6.51
C ALA A 78 6.27 -4.61 6.57
N ALA A 79 5.57 -5.00 7.63
CA ALA A 79 4.19 -4.57 7.83
C ALA A 79 4.11 -3.41 8.81
N LEU A 80 2.98 -2.73 8.77
CA LEU A 80 2.81 -1.42 9.38
C LEU A 80 2.64 -1.52 10.90
N GLY A 81 3.03 -0.45 11.59
CA GLY A 81 2.89 -0.34 13.03
C GLY A 81 4.17 -0.54 13.82
N GLY A 82 5.27 -1.07 13.29
CA GLY A 82 6.55 -1.01 14.01
C GLY A 82 7.64 -1.89 13.43
N THR A 83 8.55 -2.29 14.31
CA THR A 83 9.20 -3.60 14.26
C THR A 83 8.22 -4.75 14.54
N HIS A 84 6.91 -4.48 14.53
CA HIS A 84 5.87 -5.40 14.97
C HIS A 84 5.74 -6.53 14.00
N PHE A 85 5.56 -6.25 12.71
CA PHE A 85 5.46 -7.29 11.70
C PHE A 85 6.74 -7.36 10.88
N LYS A 86 7.63 -8.27 11.25
CA LYS A 86 8.91 -8.47 10.54
C LYS A 86 8.82 -9.63 9.59
N TYR A 87 9.09 -9.30 8.34
CA TYR A 87 9.43 -10.22 7.27
C TYR A 87 10.46 -9.44 6.45
N THR A 88 11.45 -10.08 5.84
CA THR A 88 12.29 -9.40 4.85
C THR A 88 12.72 -10.45 3.85
N ARG A 89 12.24 -10.34 2.61
CA ARG A 89 12.56 -11.31 1.53
C ARG A 89 14.07 -11.50 1.28
N SER A 90 14.89 -10.52 1.65
CA SER A 90 16.35 -10.54 1.52
C SER A 90 17.06 -11.07 2.77
N SER A 91 16.30 -11.54 3.76
CA SER A 91 16.82 -12.03 5.03
C SER A 91 16.64 -13.54 5.10
N GLU A 92 17.75 -14.27 5.17
CA GLU A 92 17.76 -15.73 5.39
C GLU A 92 17.03 -16.15 6.68
N LYS A 93 16.84 -15.21 7.62
CA LYS A 93 16.01 -15.41 8.81
C LYS A 93 14.51 -15.58 8.51
N TYR A 94 14.01 -14.90 7.48
CA TYR A 94 12.57 -14.75 7.21
C TYR A 94 12.14 -15.39 5.90
N PHE A 95 13.10 -15.85 5.13
CA PHE A 95 12.92 -16.39 3.81
C PHE A 95 14.01 -17.43 3.57
N GLY A 96 13.62 -18.58 3.05
CA GLY A 96 14.60 -19.60 2.69
C GLY A 96 14.04 -20.55 1.65
N GLY A 97 14.95 -21.31 1.03
CA GLY A 97 14.66 -22.06 -0.18
C GLY A 97 14.45 -21.16 -1.41
N ASP A 98 14.17 -21.80 -2.55
CA ASP A 98 14.22 -21.16 -3.87
C ASP A 98 12.92 -20.44 -4.24
N TRP A 99 12.63 -19.32 -3.57
CA TRP A 99 11.58 -18.41 -4.00
C TRP A 99 12.05 -17.50 -5.14
N LYS A 100 11.27 -17.48 -6.23
CA LYS A 100 11.47 -16.53 -7.33
C LYS A 100 10.54 -15.34 -7.16
N VAL A 101 11.11 -14.14 -6.99
CA VAL A 101 10.35 -12.89 -7.07
C VAL A 101 10.21 -12.48 -8.53
N SER A 102 9.01 -12.07 -8.93
CA SER A 102 8.79 -11.50 -10.28
C SER A 102 9.40 -10.10 -10.44
N GLY A 103 9.37 -9.59 -11.67
CA GLY A 103 9.59 -8.17 -11.94
C GLY A 103 8.46 -7.30 -11.38
N LEU A 104 8.61 -5.97 -11.45
CA LEU A 104 7.51 -5.05 -11.21
C LEU A 104 6.45 -5.15 -12.33
N GLY A 105 5.27 -4.55 -12.11
CA GLY A 105 4.18 -4.53 -13.08
C GLY A 105 3.35 -5.81 -13.10
N GLN A 106 3.42 -6.66 -12.06
CA GLN A 106 2.52 -7.80 -11.97
C GLN A 106 1.14 -7.35 -11.49
N ALA A 107 0.08 -7.94 -12.09
CA ALA A 107 -1.31 -7.74 -11.67
C ALA A 107 -1.57 -8.38 -10.28
N SER A 108 -1.10 -7.70 -9.24
CA SER A 108 -1.02 -8.10 -7.84
C SER A 108 -1.08 -6.84 -6.96
N PRO A 109 -1.44 -6.94 -5.67
CA PRO A 109 -1.70 -5.76 -4.86
C PRO A 109 -0.48 -4.84 -4.68
N ASP A 110 0.72 -5.39 -4.55
CA ASP A 110 1.98 -4.64 -4.41
C ASP A 110 2.88 -4.79 -5.65
N SER A 111 2.28 -4.97 -6.83
CA SER A 111 2.95 -5.01 -8.14
C SER A 111 4.01 -6.11 -8.33
N ARG A 112 4.15 -7.04 -7.38
CA ARG A 112 4.96 -8.25 -7.56
C ARG A 112 4.31 -9.49 -6.93
N THR A 113 4.91 -10.62 -7.25
CA THR A 113 4.51 -11.95 -6.80
C THR A 113 5.75 -12.73 -6.38
N VAL A 114 5.55 -13.79 -5.60
CA VAL A 114 6.59 -14.77 -5.30
C VAL A 114 6.14 -16.17 -5.74
N THR A 115 6.99 -16.88 -6.47
CA THR A 115 6.72 -18.27 -6.88
C THR A 115 7.70 -19.20 -6.18
N GLY A 116 7.18 -20.21 -5.48
CA GLY A 116 8.00 -21.13 -4.69
C GLY A 116 8.21 -22.49 -5.37
N ARG A 117 9.06 -23.32 -4.76
CA ARG A 117 9.24 -24.75 -5.04
C ARG A 117 9.23 -25.53 -3.74
N PRO A 118 9.06 -26.86 -3.73
CA PRO A 118 9.09 -27.65 -2.50
C PRO A 118 10.32 -27.32 -1.63
N GLY A 119 10.09 -27.08 -0.34
CA GLY A 119 11.11 -26.64 0.64
C GLY A 119 11.27 -25.12 0.75
N ALA A 120 10.74 -24.32 -0.19
CA ALA A 120 10.70 -22.87 -0.06
C ALA A 120 9.78 -22.47 1.09
N TRP A 121 10.26 -21.61 1.99
CA TRP A 121 9.51 -21.15 3.15
C TRP A 121 9.65 -19.65 3.36
N LEU A 122 8.65 -19.06 4.00
CA LEU A 122 8.62 -17.67 4.42
C LEU A 122 8.07 -17.54 5.83
N GLN A 123 8.45 -16.49 6.53
CA GLN A 123 8.00 -16.24 7.90
C GLN A 123 7.66 -14.77 8.14
N VAL A 124 6.55 -14.52 8.81
CA VAL A 124 6.13 -13.21 9.32
C VAL A 124 6.08 -13.30 10.83
N ASP A 125 6.97 -12.57 11.51
CA ASP A 125 6.94 -12.41 12.96
C ASP A 125 6.02 -11.25 13.31
N ALA A 126 5.31 -11.35 14.43
CA ALA A 126 4.54 -10.30 15.05
C ALA A 126 5.01 -10.10 16.49
N SER A 127 5.32 -8.87 16.90
CA SER A 127 5.66 -8.55 18.29
C SER A 127 4.93 -7.27 18.74
N PRO A 128 4.16 -7.30 19.84
CA PRO A 128 3.35 -6.15 20.25
C PRO A 128 4.18 -5.01 20.86
N THR A 129 3.57 -3.83 21.00
CA THR A 129 4.00 -2.75 21.90
C THR A 129 2.84 -2.28 22.78
N PRO A 130 3.09 -1.44 23.80
CA PRO A 130 2.00 -0.81 24.54
C PRO A 130 0.98 -0.07 23.66
N ALA A 131 1.40 0.45 22.50
CA ALA A 131 0.52 1.17 21.57
C ALA A 131 -0.13 0.25 20.50
N ILE A 132 0.44 -0.92 20.22
CA ILE A 132 0.01 -1.79 19.11
C ILE A 132 -0.21 -3.21 19.59
N ASN A 133 -1.48 -3.64 19.57
CA ASN A 133 -1.86 -5.03 19.78
C ASN A 133 -1.83 -5.80 18.44
N THR A 134 -0.87 -6.70 18.31
CA THR A 134 -0.63 -7.49 17.09
C THR A 134 -1.41 -8.80 17.00
N ALA A 135 -2.34 -9.07 17.94
CA ALA A 135 -3.21 -10.23 17.86
C ALA A 135 -3.99 -10.26 16.53
N VAL A 136 -4.31 -11.46 16.04
CA VAL A 136 -5.05 -11.69 14.79
C VAL A 136 -6.18 -12.67 15.07
N THR A 137 -7.39 -12.34 14.62
CA THR A 137 -8.58 -13.20 14.73
C THR A 137 -9.08 -13.67 13.37
N HIS A 138 -8.69 -12.96 12.30
CA HIS A 138 -8.98 -13.33 10.94
C HIS A 138 -7.74 -13.20 10.07
N ALA A 139 -7.46 -14.24 9.28
CA ALA A 139 -6.36 -14.25 8.35
C ALA A 139 -6.74 -15.01 7.07
N LYS A 140 -6.18 -14.57 5.95
CA LYS A 140 -6.28 -15.26 4.67
C LYS A 140 -5.00 -15.10 3.86
N LEU A 141 -4.68 -16.12 3.09
CA LEU A 141 -3.62 -16.11 2.09
C LEU A 141 -4.21 -15.74 0.73
N LEU A 142 -3.59 -14.78 0.04
CA LEU A 142 -3.95 -14.38 -1.31
C LEU A 142 -2.92 -14.93 -2.29
N TYR A 143 -3.38 -15.55 -3.38
CA TYR A 143 -2.51 -16.21 -4.36
C TYR A 143 -3.09 -16.17 -5.77
N LEU A 144 -2.24 -16.47 -6.76
CA LEU A 144 -2.63 -16.65 -8.16
C LEU A 144 -2.66 -18.14 -8.50
N GLY A 145 -3.86 -18.67 -8.74
CA GLY A 145 -4.07 -20.02 -9.22
C GLY A 145 -3.73 -20.14 -10.71
N ASN A 146 -3.02 -21.21 -11.07
CA ASN A 146 -2.63 -21.52 -12.45
C ASN A 146 -3.45 -22.68 -13.05
N GLY A 147 -4.52 -23.13 -12.38
CA GLY A 147 -5.30 -24.30 -12.75
C GLY A 147 -4.77 -25.63 -12.18
N GLU A 148 -3.57 -25.64 -11.62
CA GLU A 148 -2.98 -26.80 -10.96
C GLU A 148 -3.12 -26.71 -9.43
N SER A 149 -3.00 -27.85 -8.75
CA SER A 149 -2.97 -27.88 -7.28
C SER A 149 -1.54 -27.84 -6.76
N SER A 150 -1.26 -26.93 -5.83
CA SER A 150 -0.06 -26.92 -4.98
C SER A 150 -0.43 -27.27 -3.54
N GLU A 151 0.52 -27.82 -2.80
CA GLU A 151 0.35 -28.11 -1.37
C GLU A 151 1.37 -27.27 -0.61
N VAL A 152 0.89 -26.54 0.38
CA VAL A 152 1.71 -25.81 1.34
C VAL A 152 1.34 -26.27 2.74
N ARG A 153 2.18 -25.95 3.72
CA ARG A 153 1.85 -26.10 5.13
C ARG A 153 2.15 -24.80 5.86
N TYR A 154 1.40 -24.51 6.91
CA TYR A 154 1.61 -23.31 7.71
C TYR A 154 1.45 -23.58 9.22
N ARG A 155 1.94 -22.65 10.03
CA ARG A 155 1.71 -22.60 11.48
C ARG A 155 1.86 -21.17 11.97
N TRP A 156 1.18 -20.79 13.05
CA TRP A 156 1.22 -19.42 13.59
C TRP A 156 2.27 -19.21 14.67
N THR A 157 2.75 -20.30 15.29
CA THR A 157 3.85 -20.23 16.25
C THR A 157 4.77 -21.45 16.08
N PRO A 158 6.04 -21.38 16.52
CA PRO A 158 6.95 -22.52 16.41
C PRO A 158 6.51 -23.77 17.20
N ALA A 159 5.69 -23.58 18.24
CA ALA A 159 5.17 -24.66 19.09
C ALA A 159 3.92 -25.34 18.50
N GLN A 160 3.26 -24.73 17.52
CA GLN A 160 2.12 -25.33 16.83
C GLN A 160 2.58 -26.37 15.80
N ASP A 161 1.77 -27.43 15.67
CA ASP A 161 1.88 -28.38 14.58
C ASP A 161 1.62 -27.72 13.23
N TRP A 162 2.27 -28.24 12.19
CA TRP A 162 2.04 -27.81 10.82
C TRP A 162 0.63 -28.18 10.36
N LYS A 163 -0.08 -27.20 9.79
CA LYS A 163 -1.37 -27.37 9.16
C LYS A 163 -1.21 -27.50 7.64
N PRO A 164 -1.70 -28.58 7.02
CA PRO A 164 -1.68 -28.70 5.57
C PRO A 164 -2.68 -27.72 4.95
N LEU A 165 -2.36 -27.23 3.76
CA LEU A 165 -3.19 -26.30 2.99
C LEU A 165 -3.02 -26.58 1.50
N LYS A 166 -4.14 -26.88 0.84
CA LYS A 166 -4.18 -27.07 -0.62
C LYS A 166 -4.51 -25.76 -1.30
N LEU A 167 -3.67 -25.36 -2.26
CA LEU A 167 -3.89 -24.19 -3.11
C LEU A 167 -4.29 -24.69 -4.50
N ALA A 168 -5.47 -24.31 -4.98
CA ALA A 168 -6.01 -24.75 -6.27
C ALA A 168 -6.83 -23.63 -6.93
N GLY A 169 -7.35 -23.89 -8.13
CA GLY A 169 -8.15 -22.94 -8.90
C GLY A 169 -7.33 -22.15 -9.93
N SER A 170 -7.99 -21.26 -10.64
CA SER A 170 -7.41 -20.40 -11.67
C SER A 170 -7.68 -18.92 -11.37
N GLY A 171 -6.77 -18.03 -11.78
CA GLY A 171 -6.88 -16.60 -11.51
C GLY A 171 -6.66 -16.28 -10.03
N VAL A 172 -7.10 -15.10 -9.60
CA VAL A 172 -6.91 -14.65 -8.20
C VAL A 172 -7.75 -15.50 -7.25
N GLN A 173 -7.10 -16.02 -6.21
CA GLN A 173 -7.73 -16.85 -5.19
C GLN A 173 -7.40 -16.32 -3.79
N GLU A 174 -8.23 -16.68 -2.83
CA GLU A 174 -7.96 -16.49 -1.40
C GLU A 174 -8.37 -17.74 -0.63
N VAL A 175 -7.63 -18.05 0.44
CA VAL A 175 -7.96 -19.17 1.32
C VAL A 175 -7.83 -18.73 2.78
N PRO A 176 -8.83 -19.02 3.65
CA PRO A 176 -8.75 -18.68 5.06
C PRO A 176 -7.62 -19.46 5.75
N LEU A 177 -7.01 -18.82 6.75
CA LEU A 177 -6.00 -19.40 7.61
C LEU A 177 -6.54 -19.46 9.05
N PRO A 178 -7.26 -20.53 9.44
CA PRO A 178 -7.82 -20.66 10.79
C PRO A 178 -6.74 -20.80 11.86
N ASP A 179 -7.19 -20.90 13.12
CA ASP A 179 -6.37 -21.16 14.30
C ASP A 179 -5.28 -20.10 14.52
N THR A 180 -5.66 -18.86 14.24
CA THR A 180 -4.83 -17.69 14.51
C THR A 180 -4.50 -17.63 16.01
N PRO A 181 -3.31 -17.13 16.37
CA PRO A 181 -2.88 -17.12 17.76
C PRO A 181 -3.68 -16.09 18.54
N THR A 182 -4.13 -16.46 19.74
CA THR A 182 -4.74 -15.52 20.69
C THR A 182 -3.71 -14.58 21.30
N ALA A 183 -2.44 -15.01 21.36
CA ALA A 183 -1.33 -14.18 21.78
C ALA A 183 -1.00 -13.11 20.74
N ALA A 184 -0.61 -11.93 21.20
CA ALA A 184 -0.18 -10.85 20.33
C ALA A 184 1.23 -11.11 19.74
N ASP A 185 2.08 -11.86 20.44
CA ASP A 185 3.38 -12.31 19.91
C ASP A 185 3.21 -13.63 19.15
N TRP A 186 3.63 -13.68 17.89
CA TRP A 186 3.49 -14.86 17.03
C TRP A 186 4.48 -14.87 15.86
N ALA A 187 4.64 -16.03 15.21
CA ALA A 187 5.51 -16.20 14.05
C ALA A 187 4.85 -17.11 13.02
N PHE A 188 4.12 -16.51 12.08
CA PHE A 188 3.50 -17.22 10.99
C PHE A 188 4.57 -17.75 10.06
N ARG A 189 4.61 -19.06 9.82
CA ARG A 189 5.50 -19.68 8.85
C ARG A 189 4.69 -20.44 7.83
N LEU A 190 5.05 -20.30 6.56
CA LEU A 190 4.50 -21.05 5.43
C LEU A 190 5.63 -21.73 4.68
N GLU A 191 5.41 -22.98 4.26
CA GLU A 191 6.37 -23.78 3.49
C GLU A 191 5.65 -24.49 2.34
N VAL A 192 6.27 -24.50 1.17
CA VAL A 192 5.80 -25.26 0.01
C VAL A 192 6.17 -26.73 0.18
N VAL A 193 5.17 -27.60 0.10
CA VAL A 193 5.34 -29.07 0.18
C VAL A 193 5.37 -29.66 -1.23
N LYS A 194 4.50 -29.20 -2.12
CA LYS A 194 4.36 -29.71 -3.49
C LYS A 194 3.91 -28.61 -4.45
N GLY A 195 4.36 -28.70 -5.70
CA GLY A 195 3.97 -27.76 -6.77
C GLY A 195 4.78 -26.47 -6.75
N ALA A 196 4.30 -25.47 -7.46
CA ALA A 196 4.96 -24.17 -7.63
C ALA A 196 3.97 -23.01 -7.45
N PRO A 197 3.47 -22.77 -6.22
CA PRO A 197 2.44 -21.77 -5.98
C PRO A 197 2.99 -20.37 -6.23
N THR A 198 2.15 -19.50 -6.80
CA THR A 198 2.42 -18.06 -6.93
C THR A 198 1.60 -17.30 -5.89
N LEU A 199 2.28 -16.69 -4.93
CA LEU A 199 1.66 -16.03 -3.77
C LEU A 199 1.75 -14.51 -3.90
N PHE A 200 0.73 -13.83 -3.37
CA PHE A 200 0.72 -12.38 -3.22
C PHE A 200 1.12 -11.97 -1.81
N GLY A 201 0.42 -12.47 -0.80
CA GLY A 201 0.63 -12.03 0.58
C GLY A 201 -0.49 -12.51 1.51
N LEU A 202 -0.43 -12.02 2.75
CA LEU A 202 -1.46 -12.25 3.76
C LEU A 202 -2.36 -11.03 3.87
N TRP A 203 -3.64 -11.25 4.15
CA TRP A 203 -4.48 -10.21 4.73
C TRP A 203 -4.93 -10.67 6.11
N MET A 204 -4.77 -9.79 7.10
CA MET A 204 -5.04 -10.11 8.51
C MET A 204 -5.77 -8.96 9.20
N SER A 205 -6.65 -9.31 10.13
CA SER A 205 -7.35 -8.37 11.01
C SER A 205 -7.55 -8.95 12.41
N ASN A 206 -7.96 -8.09 13.33
CA ASN A 206 -8.39 -8.48 14.67
C ASN A 206 -9.80 -7.94 14.98
N ASP A 207 -10.34 -8.29 16.14
CA ASP A 207 -11.67 -7.86 16.58
C ASP A 207 -11.68 -6.46 17.22
N GLN A 208 -10.53 -5.77 17.24
CA GLN A 208 -10.42 -4.43 17.79
C GLN A 208 -10.99 -3.40 16.80
N GLY A 209 -11.59 -2.35 17.35
CA GLY A 209 -11.82 -1.13 16.59
C GLY A 209 -10.49 -0.39 16.34
N GLY A 210 -10.52 0.51 15.36
CA GLY A 210 -9.38 1.38 15.08
C GLY A 210 -8.99 1.44 13.62
N VAL A 211 -7.72 1.77 13.35
CA VAL A 211 -7.19 1.80 11.99
C VAL A 211 -6.60 0.46 11.59
N ARG A 212 -6.85 0.05 10.34
CA ARG A 212 -6.18 -1.08 9.69
C ARG A 212 -5.54 -0.57 8.41
N VAL A 213 -4.23 -0.77 8.27
CA VAL A 213 -3.49 -0.20 7.13
C VAL A 213 -2.84 -1.31 6.29
N SER A 214 -3.27 -1.41 5.04
CA SER A 214 -2.81 -2.37 4.05
C SER A 214 -1.72 -1.76 3.16
N LYS A 215 -0.55 -2.40 3.09
CA LYS A 215 0.59 -1.88 2.31
C LYS A 215 0.61 -2.50 0.91
N LEU A 216 0.22 -1.73 -0.10
CA LEU A 216 0.19 -2.09 -1.52
C LEU A 216 1.35 -1.39 -2.25
N ALA A 217 2.57 -1.51 -1.72
CA ALA A 217 3.71 -0.72 -2.16
C ALA A 217 4.94 -1.57 -2.49
N ALA A 218 5.67 -1.15 -3.52
CA ALA A 218 6.88 -1.83 -3.97
C ALA A 218 8.03 -0.86 -4.23
N SER A 219 9.21 -1.21 -3.70
CA SER A 219 10.41 -0.45 -3.98
C SER A 219 10.76 -0.50 -5.46
N GLY A 220 11.01 0.67 -6.04
CA GLY A 220 11.30 0.85 -7.46
C GLY A 220 10.05 1.00 -8.35
N ALA A 221 8.84 0.83 -7.82
CA ALA A 221 7.62 0.95 -8.62
C ALA A 221 7.36 2.39 -9.09
N ALA A 222 6.89 2.52 -10.32
CA ALA A 222 6.39 3.75 -10.93
C ALA A 222 4.87 3.63 -11.20
N SER A 223 4.24 4.70 -11.69
CA SER A 223 2.80 4.70 -11.99
C SER A 223 2.38 3.60 -12.99
N ALA A 224 3.23 3.31 -13.97
CA ALA A 224 2.98 2.26 -14.97
C ALA A 224 2.96 0.84 -14.37
N ASP A 225 3.60 0.61 -13.22
CA ASP A 225 3.60 -0.70 -12.56
C ASP A 225 2.28 -0.99 -11.82
N PHE A 226 1.42 0.03 -11.67
CA PHE A 226 0.11 -0.06 -11.04
C PHE A 226 -1.04 0.21 -12.02
N TYR A 227 -0.75 0.58 -13.27
CA TYR A 227 -1.75 0.73 -14.32
C TYR A 227 -1.20 0.28 -15.68
N HIS A 228 -1.89 -0.69 -16.27
CA HIS A 228 -1.67 -1.15 -17.64
C HIS A 228 -2.97 -0.99 -18.42
N SER A 229 -2.90 -0.64 -19.71
CA SER A 229 -4.08 -0.59 -20.59
C SER A 229 -4.59 -1.98 -21.01
N ASP A 230 -3.87 -3.06 -20.68
CA ASP A 230 -4.27 -4.43 -20.97
C ASP A 230 -5.48 -4.86 -20.11
N PRO A 231 -6.64 -5.17 -20.72
CA PRO A 231 -7.85 -5.56 -19.98
C PRO A 231 -7.67 -6.82 -19.14
N THR A 232 -6.81 -7.76 -19.56
CA THR A 232 -6.55 -9.01 -18.82
C THR A 232 -5.80 -8.69 -17.53
N TRP A 233 -4.76 -7.86 -17.65
CA TRP A 233 -4.01 -7.36 -16.51
C TRP A 233 -4.93 -6.61 -15.53
N GLN A 234 -5.76 -5.68 -16.04
CA GLN A 234 -6.66 -4.90 -15.20
C GLN A 234 -7.68 -5.79 -14.48
N THR A 235 -8.24 -6.78 -15.16
CA THR A 235 -9.18 -7.74 -14.57
C THR A 235 -8.54 -8.49 -13.42
N GLN A 236 -7.31 -8.98 -13.61
CA GLN A 236 -6.58 -9.69 -12.56
C GLN A 236 -6.21 -8.75 -11.40
N TRP A 237 -5.72 -7.54 -11.68
CA TRP A 237 -5.34 -6.58 -10.65
C TRP A 237 -6.55 -6.18 -9.80
N LYS A 238 -7.69 -5.85 -10.44
CA LYS A 238 -8.95 -5.56 -9.76
C LYS A 238 -9.43 -6.73 -8.91
N ALA A 239 -9.33 -7.96 -9.43
CA ALA A 239 -9.65 -9.16 -8.66
C ALA A 239 -8.73 -9.31 -7.42
N ALA A 240 -7.42 -9.02 -7.53
CA ALA A 240 -6.48 -9.10 -6.42
C ALA A 240 -6.73 -8.02 -5.36
N VAL A 241 -6.92 -6.77 -5.78
CA VAL A 241 -7.08 -5.64 -4.87
C VAL A 241 -8.46 -5.60 -4.21
N SER A 242 -9.52 -6.07 -4.90
CA SER A 242 -10.85 -6.18 -4.29
C SER A 242 -10.90 -7.12 -3.07
N LYS A 243 -9.92 -8.03 -2.94
CA LYS A 243 -9.78 -8.88 -1.73
C LYS A 243 -9.27 -8.12 -0.51
N ILE A 244 -8.87 -6.86 -0.65
CA ILE A 244 -8.34 -6.01 0.41
C ILE A 244 -9.32 -4.85 0.63
N PRO A 245 -10.17 -4.92 1.66
CA PRO A 245 -11.11 -3.85 1.97
C PRO A 245 -10.39 -2.54 2.29
N ALA A 246 -10.93 -1.43 1.79
CA ALA A 246 -10.40 -0.09 2.01
C ALA A 246 -11.53 0.95 2.00
N ASP A 247 -11.54 1.83 3.00
CA ASP A 247 -12.35 3.04 3.07
C ASP A 247 -11.57 4.25 2.55
N VAL A 248 -10.24 4.18 2.57
CA VAL A 248 -9.31 5.23 2.14
C VAL A 248 -8.19 4.61 1.32
N TYR A 249 -7.88 5.18 0.15
CA TYR A 249 -6.68 4.92 -0.62
C TYR A 249 -5.74 6.12 -0.54
N LEU A 250 -4.52 5.90 -0.05
CA LEU A 250 -3.42 6.86 -0.13
C LEU A 250 -2.49 6.43 -1.28
N ILE A 251 -2.36 7.25 -2.32
CA ILE A 251 -1.56 6.94 -3.50
C ILE A 251 -0.37 7.90 -3.57
N MET A 252 0.82 7.39 -3.29
CA MET A 252 2.08 8.14 -3.37
C MET A 252 3.04 7.46 -4.35
N LEU A 253 3.00 7.93 -5.60
CA LEU A 253 3.85 7.52 -6.72
C LEU A 253 4.55 8.76 -7.29
N GLY A 254 5.31 8.63 -8.38
CA GLY A 254 5.96 9.77 -9.03
C GLY A 254 7.46 9.84 -8.80
N GLY A 255 7.99 9.26 -7.72
CA GLY A 255 9.43 9.31 -7.43
C GLY A 255 10.29 8.50 -8.41
N ASN A 256 9.85 7.30 -8.78
CA ASN A 256 10.52 6.51 -9.82
C ASN A 256 10.13 6.98 -11.21
N ASP A 257 8.90 7.48 -11.42
CA ASP A 257 8.49 8.15 -12.65
C ASP A 257 9.44 9.32 -13.00
N GLN A 258 9.72 10.18 -12.02
CA GLN A 258 10.73 11.23 -12.09
C GLN A 258 12.11 10.66 -12.45
N GLY A 259 12.49 9.57 -11.79
CA GLY A 259 13.76 8.88 -12.02
C GLY A 259 13.95 8.29 -13.41
N PHE A 260 12.86 7.85 -14.02
CA PHE A 260 12.82 7.28 -15.36
C PHE A 260 12.54 8.32 -16.45
N GLY A 261 12.33 9.60 -16.08
CA GLY A 261 12.02 10.66 -17.02
C GLY A 261 10.64 10.51 -17.67
N VAL A 262 9.69 9.88 -16.98
CA VAL A 262 8.30 9.77 -17.44
C VAL A 262 7.71 11.17 -17.54
N LYS A 263 7.08 11.51 -18.66
CA LYS A 263 6.45 12.82 -18.82
C LYS A 263 5.33 13.02 -17.80
N PRO A 264 5.13 14.24 -17.26
CA PRO A 264 4.03 14.53 -16.33
C PRO A 264 2.66 14.07 -16.85
N GLU A 265 2.38 14.23 -18.15
CA GLU A 265 1.11 13.84 -18.77
C GLU A 265 0.94 12.31 -18.81
N THR A 266 2.02 11.57 -19.06
CA THR A 266 2.00 10.10 -19.01
C THR A 266 1.79 9.60 -17.58
N TYR A 267 2.44 10.23 -16.61
CA TYR A 267 2.20 9.94 -15.19
C TYR A 267 0.72 10.20 -14.83
N LEU A 268 0.17 11.36 -15.20
CA LEU A 268 -1.23 11.68 -14.96
C LEU A 268 -2.17 10.66 -15.60
N HIS A 269 -1.91 10.25 -16.85
CA HIS A 269 -2.69 9.21 -17.52
C HIS A 269 -2.70 7.88 -16.75
N ASN A 270 -1.53 7.45 -16.25
CA ASN A 270 -1.43 6.23 -15.47
C ASN A 270 -2.19 6.33 -14.13
N VAL A 271 -2.09 7.48 -13.46
CA VAL A 271 -2.83 7.74 -12.21
C VAL A 271 -4.34 7.79 -12.48
N GLN A 272 -4.78 8.40 -13.57
CA GLN A 272 -6.18 8.39 -13.99
C GLN A 272 -6.72 6.96 -14.15
N GLY A 273 -5.96 6.12 -14.84
CA GLY A 273 -6.30 4.70 -15.02
C GLY A 273 -6.37 3.93 -13.70
N LEU A 274 -5.39 4.14 -12.80
CA LEU A 274 -5.40 3.55 -11.46
C LEU A 274 -6.62 3.98 -10.64
N VAL A 275 -6.96 5.28 -10.64
CA VAL A 275 -8.13 5.79 -9.93
C VAL A 275 -9.43 5.21 -10.50
N ALA A 276 -9.54 5.08 -11.82
CA ALA A 276 -10.69 4.44 -12.46
C ALA A 276 -10.85 2.98 -11.99
N MET A 277 -9.78 2.18 -12.01
CA MET A 277 -9.81 0.80 -11.53
C MET A 277 -10.21 0.70 -10.06
N ILE A 278 -9.74 1.61 -9.20
CA ILE A 278 -10.10 1.63 -7.77
C ILE A 278 -11.59 1.97 -7.60
N ARG A 279 -12.11 2.97 -8.32
CA ARG A 279 -13.54 3.34 -8.27
C ARG A 279 -14.45 2.18 -8.67
N GLU A 280 -14.02 1.33 -9.60
CA GLU A 280 -14.78 0.14 -9.98
C GLU A 280 -14.88 -0.89 -8.86
N ILE A 281 -13.81 -1.11 -8.08
CA ILE A 281 -13.77 -2.17 -7.06
C ILE A 281 -14.12 -1.71 -5.65
N GLN A 282 -13.96 -0.42 -5.35
CA GLN A 282 -14.23 0.18 -4.05
C GLN A 282 -14.88 1.57 -4.25
N PRO A 283 -16.09 1.66 -4.80
CA PRO A 283 -16.71 2.94 -5.18
C PRO A 283 -16.97 3.89 -3.99
N ALA A 284 -17.06 3.36 -2.77
CA ALA A 284 -17.26 4.15 -1.56
C ALA A 284 -15.96 4.69 -0.93
N ALA A 285 -14.80 4.25 -1.41
CA ALA A 285 -13.52 4.61 -0.81
C ALA A 285 -13.09 6.02 -1.20
N SER A 286 -12.52 6.74 -0.24
CA SER A 286 -11.89 8.04 -0.48
C SER A 286 -10.54 7.82 -1.16
N ILE A 287 -10.33 8.45 -2.32
CA ILE A 287 -9.09 8.31 -3.07
C ILE A 287 -8.28 9.60 -2.94
N ASN A 288 -7.04 9.44 -2.49
CA ASN A 288 -6.19 10.52 -2.03
C ASN A 288 -4.84 10.45 -2.72
N LEU A 289 -4.49 11.52 -3.43
CA LEU A 289 -3.31 11.63 -4.26
C LEU A 289 -2.25 12.45 -3.54
N ILE A 290 -1.07 11.87 -3.40
CA ILE A 290 0.02 12.42 -2.63
C ILE A 290 1.19 12.65 -3.56
N MET A 291 1.54 13.93 -3.76
CA MET A 291 2.72 14.31 -4.50
C MET A 291 3.94 14.35 -3.57
N ARG A 292 5.02 13.71 -3.99
CA ARG A 292 6.32 13.79 -3.29
C ARG A 292 6.94 15.18 -3.46
N GLN A 293 7.76 15.55 -2.49
CA GLN A 293 8.67 16.69 -2.58
C GLN A 293 9.80 16.40 -3.58
N ASP A 294 10.37 17.46 -4.15
CA ASP A 294 11.60 17.39 -4.93
C ASP A 294 12.77 16.89 -4.09
N THR A 295 13.77 16.32 -4.76
CA THR A 295 15.01 15.85 -4.15
C THR A 295 16.20 16.39 -4.92
N THR A 296 17.43 16.12 -4.45
CA THR A 296 18.65 16.49 -5.18
C THR A 296 19.03 15.47 -6.26
N ARG A 297 18.15 14.51 -6.57
CA ARG A 297 18.31 13.62 -7.72
C ARG A 297 18.29 14.46 -9.00
N SER A 298 19.17 14.15 -9.94
CA SER A 298 19.05 14.68 -11.30
C SER A 298 17.82 14.06 -11.96
N SER A 299 16.93 14.89 -12.50
CA SER A 299 15.73 14.44 -13.20
C SER A 299 15.43 15.31 -14.42
N ALA A 300 14.71 14.74 -15.39
CA ALA A 300 14.24 15.48 -16.55
C ALA A 300 13.08 16.44 -16.19
N TYR A 301 12.27 16.07 -15.19
CA TYR A 301 11.13 16.84 -14.73
C TYR A 301 11.16 16.95 -13.19
N PRO A 302 11.00 18.14 -12.61
CA PRO A 302 10.86 18.31 -11.17
C PRO A 302 9.50 17.77 -10.70
N MET A 303 9.38 17.41 -9.42
CA MET A 303 8.12 16.97 -8.82
C MET A 303 7.03 18.03 -8.95
N SER A 304 7.40 19.32 -8.96
CA SER A 304 6.48 20.43 -9.24
C SER A 304 5.79 20.33 -10.61
N ALA A 305 6.44 19.79 -11.64
CA ALA A 305 5.81 19.58 -12.95
C ALA A 305 4.73 18.49 -12.89
N TYR A 306 4.97 17.41 -12.14
CA TYR A 306 3.94 16.39 -11.87
C TYR A 306 2.80 16.96 -11.02
N ALA A 307 3.10 17.82 -10.05
CA ALA A 307 2.10 18.51 -9.24
C ALA A 307 1.17 19.40 -10.08
N GLN A 308 1.72 20.15 -11.05
CA GLN A 308 0.97 21.06 -11.93
C GLN A 308 -0.09 20.35 -12.76
N VAL A 309 0.14 19.10 -13.17
CA VAL A 309 -0.86 18.32 -13.91
C VAL A 309 -1.78 17.53 -12.98
N LEU A 310 -1.29 17.06 -11.83
CA LEU A 310 -2.07 16.21 -10.94
C LEU A 310 -3.09 16.99 -10.11
N GLN A 311 -2.71 18.16 -9.57
CA GLN A 311 -3.57 18.92 -8.66
C GLN A 311 -4.88 19.39 -9.32
N PRO A 312 -4.88 20.03 -10.51
CA PRO A 312 -6.12 20.48 -11.14
C PRO A 312 -7.03 19.30 -11.49
N TRP A 313 -6.45 18.18 -11.92
CA TRP A 313 -7.21 16.97 -12.19
C TRP A 313 -7.81 16.40 -10.91
N ALA A 314 -7.04 16.26 -9.83
CA ALA A 314 -7.52 15.79 -8.53
C ALA A 314 -8.72 16.62 -8.04
N GLN A 315 -8.62 17.95 -8.13
CA GLN A 315 -9.69 18.87 -7.77
C GLN A 315 -10.94 18.68 -8.63
N SER A 316 -10.80 18.61 -9.96
CA SER A 316 -11.94 18.38 -10.86
C SER A 316 -12.62 17.01 -10.69
N GLN A 317 -11.91 16.06 -10.08
CA GLN A 317 -12.42 14.72 -9.77
C GLN A 317 -12.88 14.57 -8.31
N HIS A 318 -12.87 15.64 -7.53
CA HIS A 318 -13.17 15.64 -6.08
C HIS A 318 -12.34 14.61 -5.30
N LEU A 319 -11.05 14.49 -5.64
CA LEU A 319 -10.10 13.63 -4.96
C LEU A 319 -9.36 14.40 -3.88
N GLY A 320 -8.96 13.70 -2.81
CA GLY A 320 -8.03 14.27 -1.85
C GLY A 320 -6.68 14.54 -2.52
N TYR A 321 -6.07 15.68 -2.22
CA TYR A 321 -4.75 16.04 -2.74
C TYR A 321 -3.85 16.57 -1.63
N ALA A 322 -2.62 16.09 -1.60
CA ALA A 322 -1.59 16.49 -0.66
C ALA A 322 -0.26 16.66 -1.41
N ASN A 323 0.50 17.70 -1.05
CA ASN A 323 1.81 17.97 -1.64
C ASN A 323 2.88 18.09 -0.55
N LEU A 324 3.80 17.13 -0.51
CA LEU A 324 4.87 17.10 0.47
C LEU A 324 5.87 18.26 0.29
N GLN A 325 5.94 18.90 -0.88
CA GLN A 325 6.78 20.09 -1.06
C GLN A 325 6.43 21.18 -0.04
N CYS A 326 5.15 21.33 0.31
CA CYS A 326 4.71 22.32 1.28
C CYS A 326 5.23 22.03 2.70
N ALA A 327 5.39 20.75 3.06
CA ALA A 327 5.92 20.34 4.36
C ALA A 327 7.45 20.48 4.45
N PHE A 328 8.15 20.27 3.32
CA PHE A 328 9.61 20.35 3.26
C PHE A 328 10.12 21.78 3.02
N GLY A 329 9.29 22.66 2.46
CA GLY A 329 9.64 24.02 2.09
C GLY A 329 10.18 24.14 0.66
N SER A 330 10.41 25.35 0.17
CA SER A 330 10.81 25.61 -1.23
C SER A 330 12.30 25.44 -1.53
N ASP A 331 13.17 25.53 -0.51
CA ASP A 331 14.62 25.40 -0.69
C ASP A 331 15.07 23.92 -0.66
N VAL A 332 15.05 23.31 -1.85
CA VAL A 332 15.42 21.89 -2.07
C VAL A 332 16.81 21.57 -1.53
N LYS A 333 17.80 22.42 -1.78
CA LYS A 333 19.18 22.16 -1.36
C LYS A 333 19.29 22.18 0.16
N ARG A 334 18.63 23.14 0.81
CA ARG A 334 18.67 23.28 2.27
C ARG A 334 18.01 22.12 2.98
N TYR A 335 16.78 21.74 2.62
CA TYR A 335 16.15 20.61 3.31
C TYR A 335 16.81 19.28 2.95
N ALA A 336 17.24 19.09 1.69
CA ALA A 336 17.82 17.81 1.28
C ALA A 336 19.10 17.48 2.04
N ALA A 337 19.91 18.49 2.41
CA ALA A 337 21.12 18.31 3.20
C ALA A 337 20.88 17.68 4.58
N ALA A 338 19.68 17.82 5.15
CA ALA A 338 19.34 17.30 6.47
C ALA A 338 18.27 16.19 6.46
N MET A 339 17.45 16.14 5.42
CA MET A 339 16.22 15.33 5.38
C MET A 339 16.23 14.24 4.32
N ILE A 340 17.14 14.29 3.34
CA ILE A 340 17.28 13.30 2.28
C ILE A 340 18.62 12.57 2.46
N GLY A 341 18.61 11.25 2.25
CA GLY A 341 19.75 10.37 2.40
C GLY A 341 20.82 10.61 1.34
N PRO A 342 22.00 9.96 1.49
CA PRO A 342 23.13 10.12 0.58
C PRO A 342 22.85 9.66 -0.86
N ASP A 343 21.85 8.81 -1.05
CA ASP A 343 21.36 8.39 -2.38
C ASP A 343 20.59 9.49 -3.13
N LYS A 344 20.37 10.64 -2.48
CA LYS A 344 19.68 11.82 -3.02
C LYS A 344 18.20 11.57 -3.34
N ILE A 345 17.62 10.48 -2.86
CA ILE A 345 16.26 10.04 -3.22
C ILE A 345 15.41 9.79 -1.98
N HIS A 346 15.91 9.03 -1.00
CA HIS A 346 15.11 8.54 0.12
C HIS A 346 15.18 9.50 1.32
N PRO A 347 14.11 9.65 2.11
CA PRO A 347 14.14 10.51 3.27
C PRO A 347 14.93 9.81 4.38
N VAL A 348 15.66 10.58 5.17
CA VAL A 348 16.25 10.07 6.40
C VAL A 348 15.10 9.80 7.40
N PRO A 349 14.93 8.57 7.93
CA PRO A 349 13.80 8.21 8.81
C PRO A 349 13.61 9.11 10.04
N ALA A 350 14.72 9.60 10.61
CA ALA A 350 14.69 10.43 11.81
C ALA A 350 14.22 11.87 11.54
N THR A 351 14.50 12.41 10.35
CA THR A 351 14.24 13.81 10.00
C THR A 351 13.17 13.93 8.91
N GLY A 352 13.53 13.76 7.63
CA GLY A 352 12.59 13.85 6.51
C GLY A 352 11.41 12.91 6.64
N GLY A 353 11.66 11.70 7.15
CA GLY A 353 10.60 10.74 7.40
C GLY A 353 9.58 11.15 8.46
N LYS A 354 10.07 11.82 9.51
CA LYS A 354 9.23 12.42 10.55
C LYS A 354 8.36 13.53 9.98
N VAL A 355 8.91 14.40 9.12
CA VAL A 355 8.15 15.48 8.47
C VAL A 355 6.98 14.92 7.66
N ILE A 356 7.22 13.85 6.88
CA ILE A 356 6.17 13.19 6.10
C ILE A 356 5.07 12.64 7.02
N ALA A 357 5.45 11.91 8.09
CA ALA A 357 4.49 11.33 9.03
C ALA A 357 3.65 12.40 9.76
N ASP A 358 4.28 13.48 10.21
CA ASP A 358 3.59 14.58 10.90
C ASP A 358 2.66 15.35 9.96
N TYR A 359 3.09 15.59 8.73
CA TYR A 359 2.26 16.24 7.72
C TYR A 359 1.01 15.41 7.42
N PHE A 360 1.15 14.10 7.15
CA PHE A 360 -0.02 13.26 6.92
C PHE A 360 -0.91 13.14 8.14
N TYR A 361 -0.34 13.01 9.34
CA TYR A 361 -1.14 12.98 10.56
C TYR A 361 -1.95 14.28 10.71
N GLY A 362 -1.33 15.44 10.54
CA GLY A 362 -2.03 16.73 10.61
C GLY A 362 -3.12 16.83 9.55
N TRP A 363 -2.79 16.44 8.33
CA TRP A 363 -3.72 16.41 7.21
C TRP A 363 -4.95 15.55 7.51
N ILE A 364 -4.79 14.25 7.82
CA ILE A 364 -5.91 13.32 8.06
C ILE A 364 -6.73 13.67 9.31
N THR A 365 -6.13 14.33 10.31
CA THR A 365 -6.82 14.74 11.54
C THR A 365 -7.47 16.12 11.44
N GLY A 366 -7.31 16.83 10.32
CA GLY A 366 -7.90 18.15 10.10
C GLY A 366 -7.22 19.28 10.87
N ALA A 367 -5.98 19.08 11.34
CA ALA A 367 -5.17 20.20 11.83
C ALA A 367 -4.87 21.15 10.66
N LYS A 368 -4.98 22.48 10.88
CA LYS A 368 -4.84 23.50 9.83
C LYS A 368 -3.63 23.19 8.92
N ASP A 369 -3.90 22.94 7.65
CA ASP A 369 -2.88 22.82 6.63
C ASP A 369 -2.08 24.12 6.59
N GLY A 370 -0.79 24.08 6.94
CA GLY A 370 0.12 25.24 6.82
C GLY A 370 0.30 25.74 5.37
N CYS A 371 -0.41 25.14 4.42
CA CYS A 371 -0.29 25.33 2.98
C CYS A 371 -1.31 26.32 2.40
N ALA A 372 -2.28 26.81 3.19
CA ALA A 372 -3.32 27.72 2.71
C ALA A 372 -2.82 29.13 2.32
N ALA A 373 -1.50 29.37 2.28
CA ALA A 373 -0.91 30.69 2.12
C ALA A 373 0.26 30.79 1.11
N SER A 374 0.55 29.76 0.31
CA SER A 374 1.60 29.88 -0.73
C SER A 374 1.02 29.64 -2.12
N PRO A 375 0.86 30.69 -2.96
CA PRO A 375 0.74 30.47 -4.39
C PRO A 375 2.04 29.80 -4.86
N LEU A 376 1.90 28.69 -5.57
CA LEU A 376 2.99 28.08 -6.34
C LEU A 376 3.48 29.05 -7.42
#